data_AF-A0A6L9L9G7-F1
#
_entry.id   AF-A0A6L9L9G7-F1
#
_cell.length_a   1.000
_cell.length_b   1.000
_cell.length_c   1.000
_cell.angle_alpha   90.00
_cell.angle_beta   90.00
_cell.angle_gamma   90.00
#
_symmetry.space_group_name_H-M   'P 1'
#
loop_
_entity.id
_entity.type
_entity.pdbx_description
1 polymer ?
#
loop_
_entity_poly.entity_id
_entity_poly.type
_entity_poly.pdbx_seq_one_letter_code
_entity_poly.pdbx_strand_id
1 'polypeptide(L)'
;MSYRKFSPQEYNDRQLKRVESFTRKIDLIYYSAIIEAAQIAVNVAVDTEKQFSFDDYSQTTERVESLFRRMALDMLFTIESGQDEAWSFSNDKNDALVDLVFSSPIQTNETTPALTPPPHYKVRNQEALAAFKERTIDGLNLSDRVWRYTGQFKTELEMAIDVGLGEGKSAQQMSRDIRKYLNDPDMLFRKVRNKRGNLVLSKRAKNYHPGQGVYRSSYKNAMRLTRTEINAAHRESDHVRYQTLDFVVGFEVRRSNNPGNCEVCAKLKGRYPKTFKFVGWHPQCRCHVVSILATPEELRQLNQMILNGEDTTAFRSVNEVNDVPENFRTWVEDNRKRLENSPNKPIFIRDNFTGKDFAKAKFTISEPVKKAFLGIDLSTLIKGDVPTNAEMKAVIMAFAKQHPEHFANGLESVSILKSKSYLMQHSRLYNPSTNQWSSQSSISLSTHSFSIGGQLFNPTEELRGAFAAMKANTPLTFNQEYSVEALWHEILHAKSNTPPRKLNASRLERMETLNQFTARHTYDEFLKAFNSNALHKQQVLENGYGYKGWVKSFRDDLKKLGIAEEKAVKDLMPVLMGDYAEILKKLRDYMATPQ
;
A
#
# COMPACT_ATOMS: atom_id res chain seq x y z
N MET A 1 -8.44 -30.43 5.77
CA MET A 1 -8.54 -29.16 6.52
C MET A 1 -10.02 -28.82 6.65
N SER A 2 -10.52 -28.59 7.86
CA SER A 2 -11.93 -28.25 8.09
C SER A 2 -12.26 -26.92 7.40
N TYR A 3 -13.22 -26.93 6.47
CA TYR A 3 -13.76 -25.73 5.81
C TYR A 3 -14.45 -24.86 6.87
N ARG A 4 -13.71 -23.93 7.46
CA ARG A 4 -14.29 -22.93 8.36
C ARG A 4 -15.21 -22.06 7.53
N LYS A 5 -16.53 -22.13 7.80
CA LYS A 5 -17.55 -21.34 7.10
C LYS A 5 -17.21 -19.85 7.20
N PHE A 6 -17.12 -19.16 6.07
CA PHE A 6 -16.87 -17.72 6.03
C PHE A 6 -17.95 -16.97 6.84
N SER A 7 -17.51 -16.14 7.80
CA SER A 7 -18.40 -15.38 8.68
C SER A 7 -17.91 -13.93 8.79
N PRO A 8 -18.61 -12.95 8.17
CA PRO A 8 -18.25 -11.53 8.27
C PRO A 8 -18.15 -11.05 9.73
N GLN A 9 -19.00 -11.57 10.61
CA GLN A 9 -19.02 -11.22 12.02
C GLN A 9 -17.73 -11.68 12.73
N GLU A 10 -17.28 -12.92 12.47
CA GLU A 10 -16.04 -13.44 13.08
C GLU A 10 -14.81 -12.62 12.66
N TYR A 11 -14.71 -12.25 11.39
CA TYR A 11 -13.65 -11.36 10.92
C TYR A 11 -13.70 -10.00 11.61
N ASN A 12 -14.90 -9.43 11.77
CA ASN A 12 -15.06 -8.16 12.47
C ASN A 12 -14.63 -8.25 13.95
N ASP A 13 -15.03 -9.30 14.67
CA ASP A 13 -14.65 -9.48 16.08
C ASP A 13 -13.14 -9.68 16.24
N ARG A 14 -12.50 -10.39 15.31
CA ARG A 14 -11.03 -10.51 15.26
C ARG A 14 -10.36 -9.17 14.97
N GLN A 15 -10.90 -8.37 14.06
CA GLN A 15 -10.35 -7.05 13.78
C GLN A 15 -10.47 -6.12 15.01
N LEU A 16 -11.59 -6.16 15.72
CA LEU A 16 -11.73 -5.39 16.96
C LEU A 16 -10.71 -5.82 18.02
N LYS A 17 -10.48 -7.13 18.20
CA LYS A 17 -9.45 -7.63 19.10
C LYS A 17 -8.04 -7.19 18.68
N ARG A 18 -7.75 -7.15 17.38
CA ARG A 18 -6.47 -6.66 16.84
C ARG A 18 -6.28 -5.17 17.13
N VAL A 19 -7.29 -4.35 16.86
CA VAL A 19 -7.24 -2.92 17.20
C VAL A 19 -6.93 -2.72 18.69
N GLU A 20 -7.60 -3.48 19.57
CA GLU A 20 -7.33 -3.38 21.01
C GLU A 20 -5.93 -3.88 21.41
N SER A 21 -5.35 -4.86 20.71
CA SER A 21 -3.97 -5.30 20.99
C SER A 21 -2.94 -4.21 20.69
N PHE A 22 -3.13 -3.45 19.61
CA PHE A 22 -2.28 -2.29 19.30
C PHE A 22 -2.46 -1.15 20.30
N THR A 23 -3.68 -0.91 20.80
CA THR A 23 -3.87 0.06 21.88
C THR A 23 -3.15 -0.33 23.16
N ARG A 24 -3.05 -1.63 23.49
CA ARG A 24 -2.24 -2.10 24.63
C ARG A 24 -0.75 -1.86 24.42
N LYS A 25 -0.23 -1.95 23.18
CA LYS A 25 1.17 -1.59 22.89
C LYS A 25 1.42 -0.10 23.15
N ILE A 26 0.51 0.77 22.73
CA ILE A 26 0.57 2.21 23.04
C ILE A 26 0.54 2.44 24.56
N ASP A 27 -0.26 1.67 25.30
CA ASP A 27 -0.34 1.76 26.76
C ASP A 27 1.01 1.49 27.42
N LEU A 28 1.71 0.44 26.97
CA LEU A 28 3.05 0.10 27.43
C LEU A 28 4.10 1.16 27.06
N ILE A 29 3.97 1.81 25.90
CA ILE A 29 4.87 2.90 25.48
C ILE A 29 4.74 4.09 26.46
N TYR A 30 3.51 4.51 26.77
CA TYR A 30 3.28 5.55 27.78
C TYR A 30 3.78 5.12 29.16
N TYR A 31 3.50 3.88 29.58
CA TYR A 31 3.94 3.35 30.86
C TYR A 31 5.46 3.40 31.03
N SER A 32 6.20 2.97 30.01
CA SER A 32 7.65 3.01 29.97
C SER A 32 8.17 4.45 30.10
N ALA A 33 7.58 5.36 29.31
CA ALA A 33 7.97 6.76 29.31
C ALA A 33 7.75 7.45 30.67
N ILE A 34 6.67 7.11 31.38
CA ILE A 34 6.40 7.63 32.74
C ILE A 34 7.49 7.22 33.73
N ILE A 35 7.93 5.95 33.70
CA ILE A 35 8.96 5.46 34.62
C ILE A 35 10.26 6.22 34.38
N GLU A 36 10.69 6.31 33.13
CA GLU A 36 11.94 6.95 32.76
C GLU A 36 11.89 8.46 33.10
N ALA A 37 10.79 9.14 32.79
CA ALA A 37 10.59 10.54 33.15
C ALA A 37 10.64 10.79 34.66
N ALA A 38 9.95 9.96 35.46
CA ALA A 38 9.97 10.09 36.92
C ALA A 38 11.37 9.82 37.51
N GLN A 39 12.11 8.87 36.94
CA GLN A 39 13.50 8.61 37.34
C GLN A 39 14.43 9.77 36.97
N ILE A 40 14.27 10.38 35.81
CA ILE A 40 15.04 11.56 35.42
C ILE A 40 14.77 12.70 36.42
N ALA A 41 13.50 12.95 36.74
CA ALA A 41 13.09 14.05 37.61
C ALA A 41 13.58 13.94 39.06
N VAL A 42 13.64 12.73 39.64
CA VAL A 42 14.12 12.55 41.02
C VAL A 42 15.65 12.68 41.14
N ASN A 43 16.38 12.55 40.03
CA ASN A 43 17.84 12.62 40.01
C ASN A 43 18.38 14.03 39.69
N VAL A 44 17.52 15.04 39.57
CA VAL A 44 17.93 16.44 39.43
C VAL A 44 17.74 17.18 40.75
N ALA A 45 18.64 18.13 41.04
CA ALA A 45 18.47 19.03 42.18
C ALA A 45 17.36 20.03 41.86
N VAL A 46 16.13 19.71 42.27
CA VAL A 46 14.95 20.52 41.97
C VAL A 46 14.90 21.76 42.87
N ASP A 47 14.75 22.93 42.27
CA ASP A 47 14.32 24.13 42.98
C ASP A 47 12.82 24.03 43.30
N THR A 48 12.49 23.78 44.57
CA THR A 48 11.10 23.66 45.04
C THR A 48 10.34 24.99 45.10
N GLU A 49 11.00 26.12 44.83
CA GLU A 49 10.35 27.45 44.71
C GLU A 49 9.90 27.75 43.28
N LYS A 50 10.39 27.00 42.29
CA LYS A 50 10.03 27.16 40.88
C LYS A 50 9.18 25.97 40.39
N GLN A 51 8.32 26.23 39.42
CA GLN A 51 7.61 25.18 38.72
C GLN A 51 8.59 24.29 37.95
N PHE A 52 8.44 22.97 38.08
CA PHE A 52 9.26 22.01 37.35
C PHE A 52 9.05 22.12 35.83
N SER A 53 10.17 22.16 35.11
CA SER A 53 10.27 22.05 33.66
C SER A 53 11.52 21.24 33.33
N PHE A 54 11.45 20.31 32.38
CA PHE A 54 12.65 19.57 31.98
C PHE A 54 13.71 20.49 31.36
N ASP A 55 13.26 21.58 30.72
CA ASP A 55 14.13 22.54 30.03
C ASP A 55 15.00 23.36 31.00
N ASP A 56 14.67 23.37 32.30
CA ASP A 56 15.47 24.06 33.33
C ASP A 56 16.72 23.27 33.74
N TYR A 57 16.85 22.00 33.33
CA TYR A 57 17.90 21.08 33.77
C TYR A 57 18.74 20.59 32.59
N SER A 58 19.70 21.41 32.18
CA SER A 58 20.57 21.16 31.02
C SER A 58 21.22 19.78 31.03
N GLN A 59 21.64 19.30 32.20
CA GLN A 59 22.24 17.98 32.44
C GLN A 59 21.34 16.78 32.09
N THR A 60 20.04 16.98 31.90
CA THR A 60 19.08 15.93 31.53
C THR A 60 18.47 16.08 30.15
N THR A 61 18.77 17.18 29.44
CA THR A 61 18.17 17.53 28.14
C THR A 61 18.23 16.37 27.15
N GLU A 62 19.41 15.80 26.90
CA GLU A 62 19.58 14.70 25.95
C GLU A 62 18.77 13.46 26.31
N ARG A 63 18.69 13.11 27.61
CA ARG A 63 17.88 11.98 28.07
C ARG A 63 16.40 12.23 27.86
N VAL A 64 15.92 13.44 28.16
CA VAL A 64 14.51 13.82 28.00
C VAL A 64 14.12 13.85 26.52
N GLU A 65 14.94 14.46 25.66
CA GLU A 65 14.71 14.49 24.22
C GLU A 65 14.73 13.08 23.61
N SER A 66 15.72 12.26 23.99
CA SER A 66 15.81 10.86 23.58
C SER A 66 14.57 10.06 24.00
N LEU A 67 14.08 10.25 25.22
CA LEU A 67 12.87 9.62 25.73
C LEU A 67 11.65 9.96 24.87
N PHE A 68 11.37 11.25 24.64
CA PHE A 68 10.19 11.66 23.87
C PHE A 68 10.30 11.32 22.39
N ARG A 69 11.51 11.36 21.82
CA ARG A 69 11.76 10.90 20.44
C ARG A 69 11.49 9.41 20.30
N ARG A 70 12.01 8.59 21.23
CA ARG A 70 11.77 7.13 21.22
C ARG A 70 10.29 6.82 21.35
N MET A 71 9.60 7.49 22.28
CA MET A 71 8.16 7.38 22.44
C MET A 71 7.40 7.72 21.15
N ALA A 72 7.76 8.80 20.46
CA ALA A 72 7.12 9.19 19.19
C ALA A 72 7.34 8.13 18.11
N LEU A 73 8.57 7.65 17.94
CA LEU A 73 8.93 6.64 16.95
C LEU A 73 8.24 5.30 17.24
N ASP A 74 8.21 4.86 18.49
CA ASP A 74 7.54 3.62 18.91
C ASP A 74 6.03 3.69 18.67
N MET A 75 5.41 4.85 18.95
CA MET A 75 3.99 5.07 18.67
C MET A 75 3.71 5.05 17.17
N LEU A 76 4.52 5.75 16.36
CA LEU A 76 4.37 5.79 14.91
C LEU A 76 4.48 4.38 14.32
N PHE A 77 5.56 3.67 14.65
CA PHE A 77 5.79 2.30 14.21
C PHE A 77 4.67 1.35 14.63
N THR A 78 4.17 1.49 15.87
CA THR A 78 3.06 0.67 16.37
C THR A 78 1.78 0.90 15.58
N ILE A 79 1.46 2.16 15.24
CA ILE A 79 0.25 2.50 14.47
C ILE A 79 0.40 2.03 13.01
N GLU A 80 1.55 2.27 12.38
CA GLU A 80 1.81 1.85 11.00
C GLU A 80 1.79 0.33 10.85
N SER A 81 2.43 -0.40 11.77
CA SER A 81 2.35 -1.87 11.81
C SER A 81 0.89 -2.34 11.95
N GLY A 82 0.10 -1.62 12.75
CA GLY A 82 -1.32 -1.88 12.89
C GLY A 82 -2.11 -1.63 11.60
N GLN A 83 -1.79 -0.57 10.86
CA GLN A 83 -2.39 -0.29 9.55
C GLN A 83 -2.06 -1.40 8.55
N ASP A 84 -0.79 -1.81 8.46
CA ASP A 84 -0.33 -2.86 7.54
C ASP A 84 -1.00 -4.22 7.87
N GLU A 85 -1.05 -4.59 9.15
CA GLU A 85 -1.71 -5.82 9.60
C GLU A 85 -3.22 -5.80 9.36
N ALA A 86 -3.88 -4.66 9.60
CA ALA A 86 -5.31 -4.49 9.37
C ALA A 86 -5.67 -4.53 7.87
N TRP A 87 -4.81 -3.95 7.03
CA TRP A 87 -4.93 -3.99 5.58
C TRP A 87 -4.79 -5.41 5.05
N SER A 88 -3.74 -6.13 5.45
CA SER A 88 -3.54 -7.53 5.06
C SER A 88 -4.70 -8.40 5.54
N PHE A 89 -5.18 -8.19 6.76
CA PHE A 89 -6.29 -8.97 7.31
C PHE A 89 -7.61 -8.74 6.55
N SER A 90 -7.86 -7.51 6.11
CA SER A 90 -8.98 -7.18 5.22
C SER A 90 -8.83 -7.86 3.86
N ASN A 91 -7.63 -7.87 3.27
CA ASN A 91 -7.39 -8.61 2.03
C ASN A 91 -7.66 -10.11 2.21
N ASP A 92 -7.19 -10.73 3.30
CA ASP A 92 -7.43 -12.14 3.59
C ASP A 92 -8.92 -12.46 3.81
N LYS A 93 -9.67 -11.53 4.42
CA LYS A 93 -11.14 -11.63 4.53
C LYS A 93 -11.78 -11.63 3.15
N ASN A 94 -11.36 -10.73 2.26
CA ASN A 94 -11.91 -10.64 0.92
C ASN A 94 -11.47 -11.79 0.02
N ASP A 95 -10.26 -12.34 0.21
CA ASP A 95 -9.83 -13.56 -0.47
C ASP A 95 -10.68 -14.76 -0.05
N ALA A 96 -11.00 -14.90 1.25
CA ALA A 96 -11.91 -15.94 1.72
C ALA A 96 -13.33 -15.78 1.16
N LEU A 97 -13.79 -14.55 0.92
CA LEU A 97 -15.06 -14.28 0.24
C LEU A 97 -15.00 -14.68 -1.25
N VAL A 98 -13.92 -14.33 -1.95
CA VAL A 98 -13.67 -14.76 -3.34
C VAL A 98 -13.66 -16.29 -3.40
N ASP A 99 -12.92 -16.95 -2.53
CA ASP A 99 -12.86 -18.41 -2.49
C ASP A 99 -14.23 -19.03 -2.24
N LEU A 100 -15.04 -18.44 -1.36
CA LEU A 100 -16.42 -18.88 -1.14
C LEU A 100 -17.27 -18.79 -2.42
N VAL A 101 -17.21 -17.66 -3.13
CA VAL A 101 -18.01 -17.43 -4.36
C VAL A 101 -17.60 -18.39 -5.48
N PHE A 102 -16.32 -18.70 -5.60
CA PHE A 102 -15.77 -19.52 -6.68
C PHE A 102 -15.70 -21.03 -6.34
N SER A 103 -15.78 -21.40 -5.05
CA SER A 103 -15.80 -22.81 -4.59
C SER A 103 -17.20 -23.35 -4.28
N SER A 104 -18.24 -22.52 -4.30
CA SER A 104 -19.59 -22.94 -3.89
C SER A 104 -20.26 -23.84 -4.96
N PRO A 105 -20.91 -24.95 -4.55
CA PRO A 105 -21.73 -25.81 -5.42
C PRO A 105 -23.07 -25.14 -5.82
N ILE A 106 -23.11 -23.81 -5.94
CA ILE A 106 -24.10 -23.11 -6.76
C ILE A 106 -23.90 -23.49 -8.24
N GLN A 107 -22.73 -24.07 -8.57
CA GLN A 107 -22.46 -24.82 -9.79
C GLN A 107 -23.18 -26.17 -9.74
N THR A 108 -24.12 -26.33 -10.68
CA THR A 108 -25.06 -27.44 -10.83
C THR A 108 -24.38 -28.81 -10.97
N ASN A 109 -25.18 -29.85 -10.75
CA ASN A 109 -24.93 -31.23 -11.19
C ASN A 109 -24.13 -31.27 -12.50
N GLU A 110 -23.12 -32.14 -12.53
CA GLU A 110 -22.15 -32.39 -13.60
C GLU A 110 -20.74 -31.79 -13.34
N THR A 111 -19.79 -32.73 -13.37
CA THR A 111 -18.32 -32.74 -13.49
C THR A 111 -17.62 -31.48 -14.05
N THR A 112 -17.96 -30.28 -13.60
CA THR A 112 -17.32 -29.04 -14.03
C THR A 112 -16.20 -28.69 -13.03
N PRO A 113 -14.95 -28.47 -13.49
CA PRO A 113 -13.84 -28.14 -12.59
C PRO A 113 -14.06 -26.80 -11.88
N ALA A 114 -13.58 -26.70 -10.64
CA ALA A 114 -13.63 -25.47 -9.85
C ALA A 114 -13.07 -24.28 -10.63
N LEU A 115 -13.81 -23.17 -10.63
CA LEU A 115 -13.47 -21.97 -11.38
C LEU A 115 -12.28 -21.25 -10.73
N THR A 116 -11.24 -20.95 -11.50
CA THR A 116 -10.15 -20.09 -11.00
C THR A 116 -10.64 -18.64 -11.01
N PRO A 117 -10.63 -17.92 -9.87
CA PRO A 117 -11.04 -16.52 -9.84
C PRO A 117 -10.08 -15.64 -10.66
N PRO A 118 -10.58 -14.56 -11.30
CA PRO A 118 -9.73 -13.61 -11.99
C PRO A 118 -8.59 -13.10 -11.07
N PRO A 119 -7.33 -13.02 -11.54
CA PRO A 119 -6.20 -12.61 -10.71
C PRO A 119 -6.40 -11.25 -10.03
N HIS A 120 -7.10 -10.33 -10.72
CA HIS A 120 -7.38 -8.99 -10.20
C HIS A 120 -8.28 -9.00 -8.95
N TYR A 121 -9.09 -10.05 -8.73
CA TYR A 121 -9.94 -10.19 -7.54
C TYR A 121 -9.15 -10.40 -6.25
N LYS A 122 -7.88 -10.82 -6.33
CA LYS A 122 -7.00 -11.09 -5.17
C LYS A 122 -5.85 -10.08 -5.03
N VAL A 123 -5.90 -8.96 -5.75
CA VAL A 123 -4.89 -7.90 -5.65
C VAL A 123 -4.87 -7.32 -4.23
N ARG A 124 -3.66 -7.03 -3.72
CA ARG A 124 -3.46 -6.53 -2.35
C ARG A 124 -3.52 -5.00 -2.22
N ASN A 125 -3.51 -4.28 -3.35
CA ASN A 125 -3.64 -2.81 -3.43
C ASN A 125 -2.58 -2.05 -2.61
N GLN A 126 -1.30 -2.40 -2.74
CA GLN A 126 -0.21 -1.81 -1.95
C GLN A 126 -0.03 -0.30 -2.21
N GLU A 127 -0.27 0.17 -3.42
CA GLU A 127 -0.26 1.61 -3.75
C GLU A 127 -1.33 2.39 -2.95
N ALA A 128 -2.52 1.82 -2.81
CA ALA A 128 -3.59 2.44 -2.01
C ALA A 128 -3.24 2.45 -0.51
N LEU A 129 -2.53 1.43 0.00
CA LEU A 129 -2.00 1.44 1.36
C LEU A 129 -0.94 2.53 1.54
N ALA A 130 0.00 2.67 0.61
CA ALA A 130 1.01 3.73 0.65
C ALA A 130 0.36 5.12 0.65
N ALA A 131 -0.56 5.38 -0.28
CA ALA A 131 -1.33 6.63 -0.34
C ALA A 131 -2.13 6.87 0.95
N PHE A 132 -2.71 5.81 1.54
CA PHE A 132 -3.39 5.91 2.83
C PHE A 132 -2.42 6.32 3.95
N LYS A 133 -1.22 5.76 4.03
CA LYS A 133 -0.22 6.08 5.07
C LYS A 133 0.33 7.51 4.93
N GLU A 134 0.48 7.99 3.69
CA GLU A 134 1.00 9.32 3.38
C GLU A 134 -0.05 10.44 3.50
N ARG A 135 -1.34 10.11 3.63
CA ARG A 135 -2.43 11.09 3.65
C ARG A 135 -2.32 12.08 4.81
N THR A 136 -2.75 13.30 4.55
CA THR A 136 -2.92 14.32 5.59
C THR A 136 -4.38 14.41 6.04
N ILE A 137 -4.59 14.63 7.34
CA ILE A 137 -5.90 14.92 7.93
C ILE A 137 -5.80 16.29 8.59
N ASP A 138 -6.59 17.24 8.09
CA ASP A 138 -6.57 18.64 8.52
C ASP A 138 -5.15 19.25 8.43
N GLY A 139 -4.43 18.90 7.35
CA GLY A 139 -3.07 19.39 7.07
C GLY A 139 -1.94 18.66 7.80
N LEU A 140 -2.24 17.65 8.63
CA LEU A 140 -1.25 16.90 9.40
C LEU A 140 -1.16 15.44 8.95
N ASN A 141 0.06 14.94 8.72
CA ASN A 141 0.29 13.52 8.46
C ASN A 141 0.22 12.71 9.79
N LEU A 142 0.47 11.39 9.74
CA LEU A 142 0.44 10.56 10.95
C LEU A 142 1.54 10.94 11.95
N SER A 143 2.77 11.16 11.47
CA SER A 143 3.91 11.56 12.29
C SER A 143 3.64 12.86 13.04
N ASP A 144 3.15 13.89 12.35
CA ASP A 144 2.82 15.20 12.96
C ASP A 144 1.82 15.06 14.11
N ARG A 145 0.80 14.21 13.91
CA ARG A 145 -0.23 13.95 14.93
C ARG A 145 0.34 13.19 16.13
N VAL A 146 1.26 12.25 15.92
CA VAL A 146 1.97 11.55 17.00
C VAL A 146 2.86 12.52 17.78
N TRP A 147 3.65 13.34 17.09
CA TRP A 147 4.51 14.35 17.71
C TRP A 147 3.73 15.40 18.50
N ARG A 148 2.56 15.80 18.01
CA ARG A 148 1.66 16.67 18.78
C ARG A 148 1.28 16.06 20.13
N TYR A 149 1.01 14.76 20.19
CA TYR A 149 0.66 14.09 21.44
C TYR A 149 1.86 13.87 22.37
N THR A 150 3.07 13.65 21.84
CA THR A 150 4.27 13.57 22.69
C THR A 150 4.61 14.93 23.31
N GLY A 151 4.46 16.03 22.58
CA GLY A 151 4.58 17.39 23.15
C GLY A 151 3.51 17.68 24.20
N GLN A 152 2.28 17.27 23.95
CA GLN A 152 1.19 17.34 24.92
C GLN A 152 1.54 16.56 26.21
N PHE A 153 2.07 15.35 26.06
CA PHE A 153 2.44 14.48 27.16
C PHE A 153 3.62 15.01 27.98
N LYS A 154 4.62 15.66 27.36
CA LYS A 154 5.70 16.35 28.10
C LYS A 154 5.14 17.36 29.09
N THR A 155 4.19 18.18 28.65
CA THR A 155 3.53 19.18 29.50
C THR A 155 2.77 18.50 30.65
N GLU A 156 2.04 17.43 30.37
CA GLU A 156 1.31 16.63 31.37
C GLU A 156 2.27 16.01 32.41
N LEU A 157 3.40 15.48 31.98
CA LEU A 157 4.44 14.92 32.85
C LEU A 157 5.05 15.99 33.75
N GLU A 158 5.46 17.13 33.20
CA GLU A 158 6.04 18.21 33.99
C GLU A 158 5.07 18.70 35.08
N MET A 159 3.78 18.83 34.76
CA MET A 159 2.75 19.16 35.75
C MET A 159 2.64 18.08 36.85
N ALA A 160 2.65 16.81 36.48
CA ALA A 160 2.49 15.73 37.45
C ALA A 160 3.74 15.54 38.35
N ILE A 161 4.93 15.77 37.78
CA ILE A 161 6.20 15.73 38.48
C ILE A 161 6.30 16.87 39.49
N ASP A 162 5.95 18.10 39.08
CA ASP A 162 5.88 19.29 39.94
C ASP A 162 5.05 19.02 41.21
N VAL A 163 3.88 18.40 41.04
CA VAL A 163 3.01 17.97 42.14
C VAL A 163 3.67 16.91 43.03
N GLY A 164 4.26 15.87 42.43
CA GLY A 164 4.87 14.79 43.20
C GLY A 164 6.07 15.24 44.02
N LEU A 165 6.88 16.16 43.47
CA LEU A 165 8.04 16.73 44.16
C LEU A 165 7.61 17.63 45.34
N GLY A 166 6.58 18.47 45.15
CA GLY A 166 6.02 19.29 46.23
C GLY A 166 5.43 18.46 47.39
N GLU A 167 5.01 17.22 47.12
CA GLU A 167 4.51 16.28 48.13
C GLU A 167 5.61 15.35 48.70
N GLY A 168 6.87 15.50 48.28
CA GLY A 168 7.99 14.68 48.75
C GLY A 168 7.92 13.21 48.32
N LYS A 169 7.23 12.92 47.21
CA LYS A 169 6.99 11.54 46.75
C LYS A 169 8.23 10.92 46.11
N SER A 170 8.41 9.62 46.31
CA SER A 170 9.44 8.86 45.58
C SER A 170 9.10 8.72 44.09
N ALA A 171 10.11 8.41 43.27
CA ALA A 171 9.92 8.14 41.83
C ALA A 171 8.85 7.06 41.57
N GLN A 172 8.78 6.03 42.41
CA GLN A 172 7.79 4.95 42.29
C GLN A 172 6.37 5.44 42.64
N GLN A 173 6.22 6.27 43.67
CA GLN A 173 4.92 6.86 44.04
C GLN A 173 4.43 7.82 42.94
N MET A 174 5.32 8.69 42.45
CA MET A 174 5.05 9.63 41.37
C MET A 174 4.64 8.89 40.09
N SER A 175 5.38 7.85 39.70
CA SER A 175 5.02 7.01 38.53
C SER A 175 3.63 6.38 38.65
N ARG A 176 3.24 5.92 39.85
CA ARG A 176 1.91 5.34 40.10
C ARG A 176 0.82 6.39 39.96
N ASP A 177 1.05 7.61 40.43
CA ASP A 177 0.08 8.70 40.36
C ASP A 177 -0.07 9.23 38.93
N ILE A 178 1.03 9.43 38.20
CA ILE A 178 1.00 9.82 36.78
C ILE A 178 0.17 8.82 35.95
N ARG A 179 0.31 7.52 36.19
CA ARG A 179 -0.50 6.50 35.49
C ARG A 179 -1.99 6.61 35.80
N LYS A 180 -2.35 6.92 37.05
CA LYS A 180 -3.75 7.17 37.40
C LYS A 180 -4.28 8.38 36.65
N TYR A 181 -3.46 9.43 36.53
CA TYR A 181 -3.80 10.64 35.78
C TYR A 181 -3.99 10.40 34.28
N LEU A 182 -3.27 9.47 33.66
CA LEU A 182 -3.50 9.12 32.25
C LEU A 182 -4.87 8.45 32.03
N ASN A 183 -5.30 7.62 32.98
CA ASN A 183 -6.61 6.96 32.92
C ASN A 183 -7.77 7.88 33.30
N ASP A 184 -7.58 8.71 34.32
CA ASP A 184 -8.49 9.79 34.75
C ASP A 184 -7.80 11.16 34.60
N PRO A 185 -7.86 11.77 33.39
CA PRO A 185 -7.18 13.02 33.06
C PRO A 185 -7.53 14.14 34.01
N ASP A 186 -8.78 14.20 34.44
CA ASP A 186 -9.28 15.28 35.27
C ASP A 186 -8.62 15.28 36.65
N MET A 187 -8.08 14.15 37.12
CA MET A 187 -7.30 14.10 38.37
C MET A 187 -6.01 14.93 38.32
N LEU A 188 -5.33 14.99 37.18
CA LEU A 188 -4.12 15.82 37.02
C LEU A 188 -4.43 17.32 37.15
N PHE A 189 -5.64 17.69 36.75
CA PHE A 189 -6.14 19.06 36.78
C PHE A 189 -6.98 19.34 38.04
N ARG A 190 -6.96 18.48 39.06
CA ARG A 190 -7.58 18.77 40.38
C ARG A 190 -6.67 19.68 41.19
N LYS A 191 -7.26 20.36 42.20
CA LYS A 191 -6.55 21.30 43.06
C LYS A 191 -5.46 20.57 43.87
N VAL A 192 -4.27 21.15 43.95
CA VAL A 192 -3.10 20.67 44.70
C VAL A 192 -2.80 21.55 45.90
N ARG A 193 -2.26 20.99 46.99
CA ARG A 193 -1.93 21.79 48.18
C ARG A 193 -0.70 22.65 47.91
N ASN A 194 -0.81 23.97 48.05
CA ASN A 194 0.33 24.87 48.05
C ASN A 194 1.09 24.84 49.39
N LYS A 195 2.22 25.57 49.49
CA LYS A 195 3.04 25.71 50.71
C LYS A 195 2.30 26.23 51.96
N ARG A 196 1.05 26.71 51.81
CA ARG A 196 0.17 27.13 52.92
C ARG A 196 -0.93 26.10 53.24
N GLY A 197 -0.83 24.89 52.68
CA GLY A 197 -1.80 23.80 52.85
C GLY A 197 -3.09 23.96 52.04
N ASN A 198 -3.22 25.02 51.22
CA ASN A 198 -4.45 25.33 50.49
C ASN A 198 -4.50 24.63 49.13
N LEU A 199 -5.64 24.01 48.81
CA LEU A 199 -5.91 23.38 47.52
C LEU A 199 -6.09 24.43 46.41
N VAL A 200 -5.13 24.55 45.50
CA VAL A 200 -5.12 25.44 44.33
C VAL A 200 -4.73 24.66 43.06
N LEU A 201 -5.34 24.95 41.90
CA LEU A 201 -4.81 24.44 40.63
C LEU A 201 -3.44 25.06 40.35
N SER A 202 -2.49 24.28 39.81
CA SER A 202 -1.23 24.83 39.30
C SER A 202 -1.52 25.85 38.18
N LYS A 203 -0.65 26.86 38.03
CA LYS A 203 -0.83 27.91 37.00
C LYS A 203 -0.88 27.31 35.59
N ARG A 204 -0.06 26.28 35.32
CA ARG A 204 -0.11 25.48 34.08
C ARG A 204 -1.44 24.74 33.91
N ALA A 205 -1.92 24.04 34.95
CA ALA A 205 -3.19 23.32 34.88
C ALA A 205 -4.40 24.24 34.63
N LYS A 206 -4.39 25.46 35.20
CA LYS A 206 -5.41 26.48 34.91
C LYS A 206 -5.38 26.97 33.47
N ASN A 207 -4.20 27.07 32.86
CA ASN A 207 -4.04 27.60 31.51
C ASN A 207 -4.17 26.51 30.43
N TYR A 208 -4.16 25.24 30.82
CA TYR A 208 -4.13 24.11 29.90
C TYR A 208 -5.50 23.81 29.28
N HIS A 209 -5.67 24.22 28.02
CA HIS A 209 -6.90 24.03 27.24
C HIS A 209 -6.55 23.49 25.84
N PRO A 210 -6.63 22.17 25.60
CA PRO A 210 -6.24 21.56 24.32
C PRO A 210 -7.18 21.84 23.15
N GLY A 211 -8.28 22.58 23.39
CA GLY A 211 -9.28 22.94 22.40
C GLY A 211 -10.52 22.04 22.42
N GLN A 212 -11.53 22.42 21.64
CA GLN A 212 -12.80 21.69 21.53
C GLN A 212 -12.60 20.35 20.82
N GLY A 213 -13.19 19.28 21.35
CA GLY A 213 -13.16 17.94 20.74
C GLY A 213 -11.83 17.17 20.84
N VAL A 214 -10.87 17.69 21.62
CA VAL A 214 -9.58 17.06 21.92
C VAL A 214 -9.55 16.68 23.41
N TYR A 215 -9.13 15.46 23.74
CA TYR A 215 -9.01 15.08 25.15
C TYR A 215 -7.90 15.89 25.82
N ARG A 216 -8.09 16.21 27.11
CA ARG A 216 -7.04 16.79 27.94
C ARG A 216 -5.83 15.88 28.12
N SER A 217 -6.02 14.58 27.97
CA SER A 217 -4.96 13.59 28.08
C SER A 217 -4.44 13.19 26.71
N SER A 218 -3.14 13.39 26.52
CA SER A 218 -2.32 12.88 25.42
C SER A 218 -2.53 11.37 25.22
N TYR A 219 -2.55 10.59 26.29
CA TYR A 219 -2.84 9.16 26.30
C TYR A 219 -4.20 8.82 25.68
N LYS A 220 -5.28 9.49 26.13
CA LYS A 220 -6.62 9.25 25.53
C LYS A 220 -6.67 9.64 24.06
N ASN A 221 -5.98 10.71 23.66
CA ASN A 221 -5.85 11.12 22.26
C ASN A 221 -5.07 10.09 21.42
N ALA A 222 -3.96 9.56 21.94
CA ALA A 222 -3.17 8.52 21.30
C ALA A 222 -3.99 7.24 21.10
N MET A 223 -4.69 6.80 22.15
CA MET A 223 -5.62 5.66 22.09
C MET A 223 -6.72 5.86 21.05
N ARG A 224 -7.26 7.08 20.95
CA ARG A 224 -8.23 7.46 19.92
C ARG A 224 -7.64 7.40 18.51
N LEU A 225 -6.43 7.94 18.33
CA LEU A 225 -5.73 7.94 17.04
C LEU A 225 -5.47 6.51 16.58
N THR A 226 -4.87 5.67 17.43
CA THR A 226 -4.56 4.27 17.11
C THR A 226 -5.80 3.49 16.68
N ARG A 227 -6.91 3.58 17.44
CA ARG A 227 -8.16 2.91 17.05
C ARG A 227 -8.71 3.40 15.72
N THR A 228 -8.64 4.71 15.49
CA THR A 228 -9.18 5.35 14.29
C THR A 228 -8.37 4.98 13.06
N GLU A 229 -7.03 5.08 13.13
CA GLU A 229 -6.13 4.81 12.01
C GLU A 229 -6.14 3.35 11.58
N ILE A 230 -6.05 2.42 12.54
CA ILE A 230 -6.01 0.99 12.26
C ILE A 230 -7.36 0.49 11.71
N ASN A 231 -8.49 0.95 12.27
CA ASN A 231 -9.79 0.57 11.74
C ASN A 231 -10.04 1.22 10.36
N ALA A 232 -9.64 2.47 10.16
CA ALA A 232 -9.74 3.12 8.86
C ALA A 232 -8.94 2.38 7.78
N ALA A 233 -7.72 1.90 8.08
CA ALA A 233 -6.93 1.11 7.13
C ALA A 233 -7.65 -0.18 6.70
N HIS A 234 -8.27 -0.89 7.64
CA HIS A 234 -9.08 -2.08 7.31
C HIS A 234 -10.26 -1.74 6.39
N ARG A 235 -10.93 -0.61 6.63
CA ARG A 235 -12.11 -0.21 5.84
C ARG A 235 -11.74 0.37 4.48
N GLU A 236 -10.60 1.05 4.40
CA GLU A 236 -10.02 1.48 3.14
C GLU A 236 -9.70 0.28 2.25
N SER A 237 -9.03 -0.74 2.81
CA SER A 237 -8.76 -1.99 2.11
C SER A 237 -10.04 -2.66 1.60
N ASP A 238 -11.08 -2.75 2.45
CA ASP A 238 -12.39 -3.26 2.05
C ASP A 238 -12.97 -2.48 0.86
N HIS A 239 -12.96 -1.14 0.93
CA HIS A 239 -13.49 -0.29 -0.13
C HIS A 239 -12.76 -0.49 -1.46
N VAL A 240 -11.42 -0.51 -1.46
CA VAL A 240 -10.63 -0.71 -2.68
C VAL A 240 -10.84 -2.11 -3.24
N ARG A 241 -10.91 -3.14 -2.37
CA ARG A 241 -11.21 -4.51 -2.79
C ARG A 241 -12.61 -4.62 -3.42
N TYR A 242 -13.62 -3.98 -2.85
CA TYR A 242 -14.98 -4.03 -3.41
C TYR A 242 -15.10 -3.39 -4.79
N GLN A 243 -14.20 -2.47 -5.18
CA GLN A 243 -14.21 -1.91 -6.54
C GLN A 243 -13.80 -2.94 -7.59
N THR A 244 -12.97 -3.92 -7.22
CA THR A 244 -12.47 -4.95 -8.15
C THR A 244 -13.26 -6.24 -8.09
N LEU A 245 -14.29 -6.35 -7.25
CA LEU A 245 -15.12 -7.55 -7.13
C LEU A 245 -16.48 -7.29 -7.78
N ASP A 246 -16.69 -7.79 -9.00
CA ASP A 246 -17.90 -7.49 -9.78
C ASP A 246 -19.16 -8.04 -9.11
N PHE A 247 -19.02 -9.17 -8.42
CA PHE A 247 -20.09 -9.79 -7.65
C PHE A 247 -20.47 -9.04 -6.36
N VAL A 248 -19.69 -8.04 -5.94
CA VAL A 248 -20.05 -7.13 -4.85
C VAL A 248 -20.77 -5.93 -5.46
N VAL A 249 -22.02 -5.74 -5.06
CA VAL A 249 -22.96 -4.77 -5.67
C VAL A 249 -23.43 -3.70 -4.68
N GLY A 250 -22.77 -3.64 -3.52
CA GLY A 250 -23.03 -2.68 -2.44
C GLY A 250 -22.43 -3.18 -1.13
N PHE A 251 -22.65 -2.45 -0.05
CA PHE A 251 -22.37 -2.94 1.30
C PHE A 251 -23.37 -2.40 2.32
N GLU A 252 -23.54 -3.11 3.42
CA GLU A 252 -24.32 -2.68 4.57
C GLU A 252 -23.39 -2.25 5.71
N VAL A 253 -23.53 -1.01 6.16
CA VAL A 253 -22.87 -0.50 7.36
C VAL A 253 -23.66 -0.93 8.59
N ARG A 254 -23.04 -1.77 9.42
CA ARG A 254 -23.60 -2.30 10.66
C ARG A 254 -22.90 -1.72 11.88
N ARG A 255 -23.67 -1.48 12.94
CA ARG A 255 -23.12 -1.07 14.24
C ARG A 255 -22.33 -2.24 14.84
N SER A 256 -21.24 -1.92 15.54
CA SER A 256 -20.61 -2.88 16.45
C SER A 256 -21.58 -3.25 17.57
N ASN A 257 -21.48 -4.46 18.12
CA ASN A 257 -22.24 -4.96 19.29
C ASN A 257 -21.92 -4.23 20.62
N ASN A 258 -21.46 -2.97 20.56
CA ASN A 258 -21.22 -2.14 21.74
C ASN A 258 -22.56 -1.55 22.23
N PRO A 259 -22.95 -1.70 23.51
CA PRO A 259 -24.19 -1.15 24.06
C PRO A 259 -24.29 0.38 24.03
N GLY A 260 -23.21 1.09 23.70
CA GLY A 260 -23.21 2.56 23.61
C GLY A 260 -24.14 3.12 22.52
N ASN A 261 -24.96 4.10 22.91
CA ASN A 261 -25.86 4.87 22.04
C ASN A 261 -25.10 5.92 21.23
N CYS A 262 -24.22 5.49 20.31
CA CYS A 262 -23.70 6.44 19.32
C CYS A 262 -24.82 6.85 18.36
N GLU A 263 -25.34 8.07 18.53
CA GLU A 263 -26.45 8.62 17.75
C GLU A 263 -26.10 8.69 16.25
N VAL A 264 -24.89 9.13 15.89
CA VAL A 264 -24.46 9.22 14.49
C VAL A 264 -24.46 7.85 13.84
N CYS A 265 -23.86 6.83 14.48
CA CYS A 265 -23.86 5.47 13.93
C CYS A 265 -25.26 4.84 13.88
N ALA A 266 -26.14 5.20 14.80
CA ALA A 266 -27.54 4.75 14.78
C ALA A 266 -28.33 5.39 13.63
N LYS A 267 -28.10 6.68 13.36
CA LYS A 267 -28.72 7.43 12.27
C LYS A 267 -28.16 7.07 10.90
N LEU A 268 -26.87 6.70 10.80
CA LEU A 268 -26.18 6.46 9.52
C LEU A 268 -25.90 4.98 9.21
N LYS A 269 -26.48 4.02 9.95
CA LYS A 269 -26.43 2.61 9.54
C LYS A 269 -27.34 2.40 8.32
N GLY A 270 -26.99 1.46 7.43
CA GLY A 270 -27.83 1.20 6.25
C GLY A 270 -27.05 0.57 5.11
N ARG A 271 -27.70 0.45 3.96
CA ARG A 271 -27.11 -0.05 2.71
C ARG A 271 -26.58 1.13 1.91
N TYR A 272 -25.36 0.98 1.39
CA TYR A 272 -24.66 2.01 0.63
C TYR A 272 -24.16 1.42 -0.69
N PRO A 273 -24.06 2.24 -1.74
CA PRO A 273 -23.44 1.84 -3.00
C PRO A 273 -21.98 1.46 -2.77
N LYS A 274 -21.44 0.51 -3.55
CA LYS A 274 -20.06 0.02 -3.35
C LYS A 274 -19.01 1.12 -3.54
N THR A 275 -19.33 2.13 -4.33
CA THR A 275 -18.51 3.32 -4.60
C THR A 275 -18.52 4.33 -3.44
N PHE A 276 -19.42 4.21 -2.45
CA PHE A 276 -19.33 5.02 -1.24
C PHE A 276 -18.13 4.58 -0.39
N LYS A 277 -17.24 5.52 -0.10
CA LYS A 277 -16.06 5.33 0.73
C LYS A 277 -16.41 5.47 2.20
N PHE A 278 -16.48 4.35 2.91
CA PHE A 278 -16.71 4.31 4.36
C PHE A 278 -15.45 3.88 5.11
N VAL A 279 -14.76 4.83 5.75
CA VAL A 279 -13.64 4.54 6.69
C VAL A 279 -14.03 4.67 8.17
N GLY A 280 -15.27 5.10 8.42
CA GLY A 280 -15.82 5.35 9.76
C GLY A 280 -16.65 6.64 9.81
N TRP A 281 -17.66 6.69 10.69
CA TRP A 281 -18.50 7.88 10.84
C TRP A 281 -17.84 8.97 11.71
N HIS A 282 -17.02 8.55 12.67
CA HIS A 282 -16.38 9.43 13.63
C HIS A 282 -15.10 8.77 14.18
N PRO A 283 -14.24 9.53 14.86
CA PRO A 283 -13.09 8.96 15.56
C PRO A 283 -13.50 7.90 16.59
N GLN A 284 -12.72 6.83 16.74
CA GLN A 284 -13.09 5.61 17.49
C GLN A 284 -14.33 4.87 16.97
N CYS A 285 -14.77 5.10 15.73
CA CYS A 285 -15.84 4.31 15.14
C CYS A 285 -15.45 2.83 15.09
N ARG A 286 -16.35 1.97 15.58
CA ARG A 286 -16.21 0.50 15.58
C ARG A 286 -17.19 -0.18 14.61
N CYS A 287 -17.97 0.62 13.87
CA CYS A 287 -18.89 0.09 12.87
C CYS A 287 -18.12 -0.63 11.76
N HIS A 288 -18.80 -1.56 11.12
CA HIS A 288 -18.23 -2.45 10.13
C HIS A 288 -19.12 -2.55 8.91
N VAL A 289 -18.55 -3.03 7.82
CA VAL A 289 -19.25 -3.26 6.57
C VAL A 289 -19.41 -4.76 6.31
N VAL A 290 -20.54 -5.13 5.73
CA VAL A 290 -20.82 -6.44 5.17
C VAL A 290 -21.14 -6.25 3.70
N SER A 291 -20.43 -6.95 2.81
CA SER A 291 -20.69 -6.87 1.37
C SER A 291 -22.11 -7.34 1.04
N ILE A 292 -22.73 -6.66 0.09
CA ILE A 292 -23.97 -7.10 -0.56
C ILE A 292 -23.56 -7.75 -1.87
N LEU A 293 -23.94 -9.01 -2.05
CA LEU A 293 -23.56 -9.81 -3.22
C LEU A 293 -24.69 -9.82 -4.26
N ALA A 294 -24.33 -10.06 -5.51
CA ALA A 294 -25.30 -10.46 -6.53
C ALA A 294 -26.03 -11.75 -6.13
N THR A 295 -27.19 -11.99 -6.73
CA THR A 295 -27.98 -13.21 -6.46
C THR A 295 -27.25 -14.46 -6.94
N PRO A 296 -27.54 -15.66 -6.40
CA PRO A 296 -26.92 -16.91 -6.86
C PRO A 296 -27.01 -17.13 -8.39
N GLU A 297 -28.14 -16.78 -8.99
CA GLU A 297 -28.38 -16.84 -10.44
C GLU A 297 -27.44 -15.90 -11.21
N GLU A 298 -27.36 -14.64 -10.79
CA GLU A 298 -26.49 -13.63 -11.42
C GLU A 298 -25.01 -13.96 -11.23
N LEU A 299 -24.63 -14.56 -10.10
CA LEU A 299 -23.27 -15.07 -9.89
C LEU A 299 -22.91 -16.17 -10.89
N ARG A 300 -23.85 -17.07 -11.21
CA ARG A 300 -23.63 -18.08 -12.26
C ARG A 300 -23.40 -17.42 -13.62
N GLN A 301 -24.25 -16.45 -13.98
CA GLN A 301 -24.09 -15.71 -15.23
C GLN A 301 -22.74 -14.99 -15.29
N LEU A 302 -22.38 -14.27 -14.23
CA LEU A 302 -21.10 -13.56 -14.13
C LEU A 302 -19.92 -14.51 -14.26
N ASN A 303 -19.96 -15.68 -13.60
CA ASN A 303 -18.91 -16.68 -13.71
C ASN A 303 -18.79 -17.24 -15.13
N GLN A 304 -19.92 -17.43 -15.83
CA GLN A 304 -19.91 -17.87 -17.22
C GLN A 304 -19.29 -16.80 -18.15
N MET A 305 -19.64 -15.52 -17.94
CA MET A 305 -19.02 -14.40 -18.66
C MET A 305 -17.50 -14.40 -18.47
N ILE A 306 -17.05 -14.58 -17.22
CA ILE A 306 -15.61 -14.66 -16.88
C ILE A 306 -14.94 -15.85 -17.57
N LEU A 307 -15.56 -17.03 -17.58
CA LEU A 307 -15.03 -18.22 -18.27
C LEU A 307 -14.90 -18.01 -19.78
N ASN A 308 -15.88 -17.33 -20.37
CA ASN A 308 -15.91 -17.06 -21.80
C ASN A 308 -14.99 -15.90 -22.21
N GLY A 309 -14.33 -15.23 -21.25
CA GLY A 309 -13.52 -14.04 -21.50
C GLY A 309 -14.35 -12.81 -21.93
N GLU A 310 -15.62 -12.78 -21.57
CA GLU A 310 -16.54 -11.67 -21.88
C GLU A 310 -16.30 -10.47 -20.95
N ASP A 311 -16.69 -9.29 -21.41
CA ASP A 311 -16.63 -8.05 -20.63
C ASP A 311 -17.72 -8.03 -19.54
N THR A 312 -17.30 -7.99 -18.27
CA THR A 312 -18.20 -7.96 -17.11
C THR A 312 -18.68 -6.55 -16.74
N THR A 313 -18.20 -5.49 -17.39
CA THR A 313 -18.52 -4.10 -17.01
C THR A 313 -20.00 -3.73 -17.15
N ALA A 314 -20.73 -4.40 -18.04
CA ALA A 314 -22.17 -4.23 -18.25
C ALA A 314 -23.02 -5.05 -17.26
N PHE A 315 -22.41 -5.92 -16.44
CA PHE A 315 -23.12 -6.72 -15.45
C PHE A 315 -23.82 -5.83 -14.41
N ARG A 316 -25.10 -6.09 -14.17
CA ARG A 316 -25.92 -5.39 -13.16
C ARG A 316 -26.70 -6.43 -12.37
N SER A 317 -26.93 -6.15 -11.10
CA SER A 317 -27.65 -7.04 -10.20
C SER A 317 -28.91 -6.39 -9.66
N VAL A 318 -29.96 -7.19 -9.43
CA VAL A 318 -31.16 -6.75 -8.70
C VAL A 318 -30.85 -6.34 -7.25
N ASN A 319 -29.73 -6.81 -6.67
CA ASN A 319 -29.27 -6.43 -5.34
C ASN A 319 -28.43 -5.15 -5.33
N GLU A 320 -28.19 -4.54 -6.50
CA GLU A 320 -27.33 -3.36 -6.64
C GLU A 320 -27.90 -2.16 -5.86
N VAL A 321 -27.05 -1.60 -5.00
CA VAL A 321 -27.39 -0.40 -4.24
C VAL A 321 -26.89 0.80 -5.03
N ASN A 322 -27.80 1.60 -5.56
CA ASN A 322 -27.48 2.70 -6.47
C ASN A 322 -27.28 4.07 -5.78
N ASP A 323 -27.78 4.21 -4.54
CA ASP A 323 -27.73 5.49 -3.83
C ASP A 323 -27.64 5.28 -2.31
N VAL A 324 -27.26 6.34 -1.59
CA VAL A 324 -27.19 6.39 -0.13
C VAL A 324 -28.60 6.23 0.48
N PRO A 325 -28.71 5.69 1.71
CA PRO A 325 -30.01 5.41 2.31
C PRO A 325 -30.67 6.72 2.81
N GLU A 326 -32.00 6.73 2.89
CA GLU A 326 -32.78 7.96 3.15
C GLU A 326 -32.42 8.66 4.48
N ASN A 327 -32.10 7.88 5.51
CA ASN A 327 -31.61 8.36 6.79
C ASN A 327 -30.28 9.13 6.68
N PHE A 328 -29.42 8.80 5.70
CA PHE A 328 -28.23 9.58 5.40
C PHE A 328 -28.61 10.96 4.85
N ARG A 329 -29.54 11.02 3.87
CA ARG A 329 -30.00 12.29 3.29
C ARG A 329 -30.64 13.19 4.34
N THR A 330 -31.51 12.62 5.17
CA THR A 330 -32.13 13.33 6.31
C THR A 330 -31.06 13.89 7.24
N TRP A 331 -30.06 13.08 7.62
CA TRP A 331 -28.98 13.56 8.49
C TRP A 331 -28.17 14.70 7.86
N VAL A 332 -27.91 14.63 6.55
CA VAL A 332 -27.21 15.70 5.82
C VAL A 332 -28.03 16.99 5.82
N GLU A 333 -29.35 16.90 5.59
CA GLU A 333 -30.26 18.05 5.65
C GLU A 333 -30.30 18.68 7.04
N ASP A 334 -30.54 17.87 8.08
CA ASP A 334 -30.56 18.30 9.48
C ASP A 334 -29.27 19.01 9.91
N ASN A 335 -28.15 18.67 9.25
CA ASN A 335 -26.83 19.20 9.56
C ASN A 335 -26.31 20.20 8.52
N ARG A 336 -27.10 20.58 7.51
CA ARG A 336 -26.69 21.39 6.36
C ARG A 336 -25.93 22.65 6.76
N LYS A 337 -26.54 23.48 7.61
CA LYS A 337 -25.94 24.73 8.10
C LYS A 337 -24.58 24.51 8.79
N ARG A 338 -24.42 23.40 9.51
CA ARG A 338 -23.17 23.04 10.19
C ARG A 338 -22.11 22.57 9.19
N LEU A 339 -22.51 21.78 8.19
CA LEU A 339 -21.62 21.26 7.15
C LEU A 339 -21.09 22.36 6.23
N GLU A 340 -21.95 23.31 5.84
CA GLU A 340 -21.58 24.44 4.97
C GLU A 340 -20.59 25.40 5.66
N ASN A 341 -20.80 25.67 6.95
CA ASN A 341 -19.99 26.62 7.71
C ASN A 341 -18.73 26.02 8.36
N SER A 342 -18.63 24.69 8.46
CA SER A 342 -17.46 24.05 9.08
C SER A 342 -16.26 24.04 8.13
N PRO A 343 -15.08 24.55 8.56
CA PRO A 343 -13.85 24.42 7.80
C PRO A 343 -13.42 22.95 7.69
N ASN A 344 -13.64 22.16 8.75
CA ASN A 344 -13.31 20.74 8.82
C ASN A 344 -14.59 19.91 8.79
N LYS A 345 -14.87 19.29 7.64
CA LYS A 345 -16.05 18.42 7.45
C LYS A 345 -15.75 17.01 7.95
N PRO A 346 -16.77 16.24 8.37
CA PRO A 346 -16.60 14.82 8.68
C PRO A 346 -15.97 14.07 7.51
N ILE A 347 -15.10 13.10 7.80
CA ILE A 347 -14.31 12.39 6.77
C ILE A 347 -15.19 11.75 5.69
N PHE A 348 -16.29 11.11 6.07
CA PHE A 348 -17.23 10.49 5.14
C PHE A 348 -17.98 11.50 4.26
N ILE A 349 -18.06 12.77 4.65
CA ILE A 349 -18.59 13.83 3.77
C ILE A 349 -17.52 14.25 2.77
N ARG A 350 -16.30 14.51 3.26
CA ARG A 350 -15.16 14.91 2.43
C ARG A 350 -14.81 13.87 1.37
N ASP A 351 -14.86 12.59 1.73
CA ASP A 351 -14.42 11.49 0.89
C ASP A 351 -15.45 11.11 -0.19
N ASN A 352 -16.71 11.54 -0.06
CA ASN A 352 -17.81 11.13 -0.95
C ASN A 352 -18.51 12.28 -1.67
N PHE A 353 -18.28 13.53 -1.24
CA PHE A 353 -19.00 14.69 -1.78
C PHE A 353 -18.06 15.86 -2.05
N THR A 354 -18.23 16.49 -3.22
CA THR A 354 -17.51 17.70 -3.62
C THR A 354 -18.47 18.89 -3.67
N GLY A 355 -17.98 20.08 -3.28
CA GLY A 355 -18.77 21.33 -3.33
C GLY A 355 -19.54 21.65 -2.03
N LYS A 356 -20.29 22.77 -2.08
CA LYS A 356 -21.08 23.30 -0.94
C LYS A 356 -22.57 22.93 -1.00
N ASP A 357 -23.06 22.38 -2.11
CA ASP A 357 -24.48 22.07 -2.30
C ASP A 357 -24.76 20.58 -2.06
N PHE A 358 -25.02 20.24 -0.79
CA PHE A 358 -25.37 18.88 -0.38
C PHE A 358 -26.82 18.47 -0.75
N ALA A 359 -27.65 19.39 -1.27
CA ALA A 359 -29.00 19.07 -1.81
C ALA A 359 -28.91 18.54 -3.25
N LYS A 360 -27.91 19.04 -4.00
CA LYS A 360 -27.61 18.63 -5.38
C LYS A 360 -26.42 17.69 -5.49
N ALA A 361 -25.93 17.22 -4.36
CA ALA A 361 -25.07 16.05 -4.29
C ALA A 361 -25.86 14.85 -4.81
N LYS A 362 -26.05 14.79 -6.13
CA LYS A 362 -26.21 13.51 -6.81
C LYS A 362 -25.05 12.70 -6.26
N PHE A 363 -25.36 11.54 -5.69
CA PHE A 363 -24.41 10.46 -5.74
C PHE A 363 -24.12 10.29 -7.23
N THR A 364 -23.13 11.02 -7.72
CA THR A 364 -22.53 10.70 -8.99
C THR A 364 -21.94 9.35 -8.63
N ILE A 365 -22.56 8.28 -9.13
CA ILE A 365 -21.80 7.08 -9.42
C ILE A 365 -20.60 7.67 -10.15
N SER A 366 -19.47 7.81 -9.46
CA SER A 366 -18.24 7.96 -10.18
C SER A 366 -18.28 6.74 -11.08
N GLU A 367 -18.36 6.97 -12.40
CA GLU A 367 -18.05 5.91 -13.35
C GLU A 367 -16.89 5.15 -12.74
N PRO A 368 -17.04 3.81 -12.58
CA PRO A 368 -16.19 2.98 -11.71
C PRO A 368 -14.80 3.53 -11.85
N VAL A 369 -14.30 4.21 -10.79
CA VAL A 369 -13.18 5.17 -10.90
C VAL A 369 -12.29 4.63 -11.98
N LYS A 370 -12.30 5.24 -13.19
CA LYS A 370 -11.32 4.86 -14.21
C LYS A 370 -10.05 4.96 -13.43
N LYS A 371 -9.48 3.77 -13.15
CA LYS A 371 -8.37 3.57 -12.22
C LYS A 371 -7.51 4.80 -12.43
N ALA A 372 -7.25 5.61 -11.40
CA ALA A 372 -6.17 6.57 -11.53
C ALA A 372 -4.96 5.66 -11.72
N PHE A 373 -4.65 5.42 -12.98
CA PHE A 373 -3.63 4.50 -13.38
C PHE A 373 -2.37 5.23 -12.95
N LEU A 374 -1.82 4.78 -11.83
CA LEU A 374 -0.63 5.38 -11.25
C LEU A 374 0.59 5.13 -12.13
N GLY A 375 0.50 4.28 -13.17
CA GLY A 375 1.56 4.17 -14.14
C GLY A 375 1.60 5.35 -15.11
N ILE A 376 2.41 5.20 -16.12
CA ILE A 376 2.87 6.30 -16.95
C ILE A 376 1.81 6.63 -17.99
N ASP A 377 1.26 7.85 -17.90
CA ASP A 377 0.33 8.36 -18.89
C ASP A 377 1.07 8.74 -20.18
N LEU A 378 1.02 7.84 -21.17
CA LEU A 378 1.63 8.04 -22.49
C LEU A 378 1.08 9.26 -23.23
N SER A 379 -0.12 9.73 -22.92
CA SER A 379 -0.68 10.94 -23.56
C SER A 379 0.08 12.21 -23.17
N THR A 380 0.74 12.21 -22.00
CA THR A 380 1.59 13.31 -21.55
C THR A 380 2.99 13.30 -22.20
N LEU A 381 3.43 12.14 -22.66
CA LEU A 381 4.78 11.93 -23.22
C LEU A 381 4.80 11.89 -24.74
N ILE A 382 3.69 11.52 -25.37
CA ILE A 382 3.57 11.34 -26.82
C ILE A 382 2.48 12.30 -27.32
N LYS A 383 2.87 13.30 -28.13
CA LYS A 383 1.93 14.32 -28.63
C LYS A 383 1.07 13.80 -29.79
N GLY A 384 1.68 13.14 -30.77
CA GLY A 384 0.99 12.58 -31.94
C GLY A 384 0.44 11.17 -31.74
N ASP A 385 -0.09 10.56 -32.79
CA ASP A 385 -0.54 9.16 -32.75
C ASP A 385 0.64 8.19 -32.70
N VAL A 386 1.74 8.56 -33.36
CA VAL A 386 2.98 7.77 -33.43
C VAL A 386 4.11 8.55 -32.75
N PRO A 387 4.82 7.98 -31.76
CA PRO A 387 5.88 8.69 -31.05
C PRO A 387 7.09 8.95 -31.93
N THR A 388 7.66 10.15 -31.80
CA THR A 388 8.97 10.51 -32.35
C THR A 388 10.11 9.84 -31.59
N ASN A 389 11.33 9.87 -32.12
CA ASN A 389 12.51 9.35 -31.41
C ASN A 389 12.75 10.02 -30.05
N ALA A 390 12.43 11.31 -29.92
CA ALA A 390 12.55 12.00 -28.64
C ALA A 390 11.52 11.50 -27.62
N GLU A 391 10.28 11.26 -28.06
CA GLU A 391 9.19 10.77 -27.22
C GLU A 391 9.40 9.30 -26.84
N MET A 392 9.92 8.46 -27.74
CA MET A 392 10.37 7.08 -27.43
C MET A 392 11.35 7.06 -26.26
N LYS A 393 12.35 7.95 -26.29
CA LYS A 393 13.31 8.11 -25.20
C LYS A 393 12.63 8.58 -23.92
N ALA A 394 11.73 9.56 -24.02
CA ALA A 394 11.00 10.08 -22.86
C ALA A 394 10.16 9.00 -22.16
N VAL A 395 9.52 8.10 -22.91
CA VAL A 395 8.75 6.97 -22.36
C VAL A 395 9.64 6.02 -21.56
N ILE A 396 10.78 5.62 -22.11
CA ILE A 396 11.71 4.70 -21.42
C ILE A 396 12.35 5.38 -20.19
N MET A 397 12.68 6.68 -20.30
CA MET A 397 13.19 7.46 -19.17
C MET A 397 12.14 7.67 -18.06
N ALA A 398 10.87 7.85 -18.43
CA ALA A 398 9.76 7.92 -17.46
C ALA A 398 9.60 6.59 -16.71
N PHE A 399 9.72 5.46 -17.42
CA PHE A 399 9.74 4.14 -16.82
C PHE A 399 10.87 3.99 -15.80
N ALA A 400 12.09 4.34 -16.18
CA ALA A 400 13.23 4.26 -15.26
C ALA A 400 13.10 5.19 -14.05
N LYS A 401 12.49 6.36 -14.22
CA LYS A 401 12.24 7.31 -13.13
C LYS A 401 11.19 6.79 -12.14
N GLN A 402 10.13 6.17 -12.63
CA GLN A 402 9.05 5.65 -11.80
C GLN A 402 9.39 4.30 -11.16
N HIS A 403 10.22 3.51 -11.84
CA HIS A 403 10.61 2.17 -11.41
C HIS A 403 12.14 2.02 -11.28
N PRO A 404 12.78 2.79 -10.38
CA PRO A 404 14.24 2.78 -10.21
C PRO A 404 14.78 1.40 -9.80
N GLU A 405 13.96 0.52 -9.21
CA GLU A 405 14.32 -0.84 -8.82
C GLU A 405 14.72 -1.75 -10.00
N HIS A 406 14.39 -1.38 -11.24
CA HIS A 406 14.83 -2.10 -12.44
C HIS A 406 16.18 -1.61 -12.98
N PHE A 407 16.79 -0.61 -12.35
CA PHE A 407 18.05 -0.01 -12.79
C PHE A 407 18.98 0.15 -11.59
N ALA A 408 19.83 -0.87 -11.34
CA ALA A 408 20.70 -0.91 -10.15
C ALA A 408 21.50 0.37 -9.87
N ASN A 409 21.94 1.06 -10.93
CA ASN A 409 22.67 2.32 -10.86
C ASN A 409 21.93 3.49 -11.56
N GLY A 410 20.63 3.35 -11.83
CA GLY A 410 19.85 4.28 -12.65
C GLY A 410 20.02 4.08 -14.17
N LEU A 411 19.28 4.89 -14.93
CA LEU A 411 19.34 4.97 -16.39
C LEU A 411 19.77 6.40 -16.79
N GLU A 412 20.93 6.52 -17.40
CA GLU A 412 21.51 7.80 -17.81
C GLU A 412 21.06 8.19 -19.22
N SER A 413 21.02 7.23 -20.16
CA SER A 413 20.69 7.56 -21.54
C SER A 413 19.94 6.47 -22.30
N VAL A 414 19.11 6.93 -23.25
CA VAL A 414 18.48 6.11 -24.28
C VAL A 414 18.86 6.65 -25.65
N SER A 415 19.46 5.81 -26.48
CA SER A 415 19.95 6.17 -27.81
C SER A 415 19.23 5.38 -28.90
N ILE A 416 18.93 6.03 -30.02
CA ILE A 416 18.31 5.39 -31.19
C ILE A 416 19.26 5.60 -32.35
N LEU A 417 19.87 4.51 -32.83
CA LEU A 417 21.00 4.54 -33.75
C LEU A 417 20.85 3.45 -34.81
N LYS A 418 21.46 3.62 -35.99
CA LYS A 418 21.48 2.57 -37.01
C LYS A 418 22.58 1.56 -36.69
N SER A 419 22.23 0.35 -36.26
CA SER A 419 23.19 -0.72 -35.94
C SER A 419 22.81 -2.04 -36.61
N LYS A 420 23.77 -2.74 -37.22
CA LYS A 420 23.56 -4.10 -37.74
C LYS A 420 23.94 -5.20 -36.75
N SER A 421 24.48 -4.82 -35.59
CA SER A 421 25.11 -5.75 -34.64
C SER A 421 24.19 -6.23 -33.53
N TYR A 422 23.12 -5.49 -33.24
CA TYR A 422 22.19 -5.79 -32.15
C TYR A 422 20.80 -5.25 -32.46
N LEU A 423 19.76 -5.85 -31.85
CA LEU A 423 18.40 -5.32 -31.89
C LEU A 423 18.25 -4.15 -30.92
N MET A 424 18.58 -4.42 -29.66
CA MET A 424 18.72 -3.47 -28.57
C MET A 424 19.97 -3.86 -27.79
N GLN A 425 20.52 -2.93 -27.00
CA GLN A 425 21.72 -3.20 -26.23
C GLN A 425 21.78 -2.32 -24.97
N HIS A 426 22.06 -2.95 -23.85
CA HIS A 426 22.50 -2.37 -22.59
C HIS A 426 24.03 -2.17 -22.58
N SER A 427 24.47 -1.04 -22.01
CA SER A 427 25.88 -0.81 -21.69
C SER A 427 26.07 0.03 -20.44
N ARG A 428 27.25 -0.08 -19.84
CA ARG A 428 27.75 0.72 -18.72
C ARG A 428 29.25 0.92 -18.84
N LEU A 429 29.75 2.08 -18.44
CA LEU A 429 31.17 2.33 -18.30
C LEU A 429 31.67 1.79 -16.98
N TYR A 430 32.89 1.27 -16.96
CA TYR A 430 33.56 0.84 -15.74
C TYR A 430 34.98 1.38 -15.69
N ASN A 431 35.49 1.57 -14.47
CA ASN A 431 36.86 1.96 -14.24
C ASN A 431 37.75 0.71 -14.16
N PRO A 432 38.72 0.52 -15.09
CA PRO A 432 39.60 -0.65 -15.08
C PRO A 432 40.51 -0.73 -13.85
N SER A 433 40.81 0.40 -13.20
CA SER A 433 41.70 0.44 -12.03
C SER A 433 41.02 -0.03 -10.74
N THR A 434 39.71 0.21 -10.59
CA THR A 434 38.93 -0.19 -9.41
C THR A 434 38.03 -1.39 -9.67
N ASN A 435 37.88 -1.80 -10.93
CA ASN A 435 36.98 -2.86 -11.38
C ASN A 435 35.52 -2.64 -10.96
N GLN A 436 35.09 -1.37 -10.96
CA GLN A 436 33.75 -0.93 -10.56
C GLN A 436 33.08 -0.17 -11.69
N TRP A 437 31.75 -0.22 -11.75
CA TRP A 437 30.96 0.61 -12.65
C TRP A 437 31.18 2.09 -12.35
N SER A 438 31.36 2.90 -13.38
CA SER A 438 31.62 4.34 -13.31
C SER A 438 30.54 5.19 -13.99
N SER A 439 29.50 4.56 -14.56
CA SER A 439 28.32 5.24 -15.11
C SER A 439 27.03 4.52 -14.73
N GLN A 440 25.89 5.17 -14.97
CA GLN A 440 24.60 4.51 -14.93
C GLN A 440 24.40 3.68 -16.22
N SER A 441 23.27 2.98 -16.33
CA SER A 441 22.92 2.24 -17.55
C SER A 441 22.71 3.17 -18.74
N SER A 442 23.07 2.69 -19.91
CA SER A 442 22.64 3.22 -21.21
C SER A 442 21.95 2.13 -22.01
N ILE A 443 20.83 2.45 -22.64
CA ILE A 443 20.10 1.56 -23.55
C ILE A 443 20.18 2.13 -24.96
N SER A 444 20.46 1.28 -25.94
CA SER A 444 20.48 1.66 -27.35
C SER A 444 19.53 0.79 -28.17
N LEU A 445 18.79 1.42 -29.08
CA LEU A 445 17.79 0.80 -29.95
C LEU A 445 18.27 0.90 -31.40
N SER A 446 18.25 -0.22 -32.13
CA SER A 446 18.65 -0.22 -33.54
C SER A 446 17.50 0.20 -34.47
N THR A 447 17.78 1.09 -35.41
CA THR A 447 16.85 1.43 -36.51
C THR A 447 17.04 0.55 -37.75
N HIS A 448 17.89 -0.48 -37.68
CA HIS A 448 18.09 -1.43 -38.78
C HIS A 448 16.96 -2.45 -38.83
N SER A 449 16.53 -2.80 -40.04
CA SER A 449 15.60 -3.91 -40.26
C SER A 449 16.36 -5.20 -40.48
N PHE A 450 16.08 -6.21 -39.67
CA PHE A 450 16.73 -7.52 -39.67
C PHE A 450 15.81 -8.56 -40.31
N SER A 451 16.38 -9.48 -41.09
CA SER A 451 15.63 -10.64 -41.58
C SER A 451 15.65 -11.73 -40.50
N ILE A 452 14.57 -11.84 -39.73
CA ILE A 452 14.48 -12.77 -38.59
C ILE A 452 13.09 -13.42 -38.58
N GLY A 453 13.03 -14.73 -38.32
CA GLY A 453 11.75 -15.45 -38.28
C GLY A 453 11.01 -15.51 -39.63
N GLY A 454 11.73 -15.33 -40.74
CA GLY A 454 11.13 -15.29 -42.09
C GLY A 454 10.46 -13.97 -42.44
N GLN A 455 10.60 -12.94 -41.60
CA GLN A 455 10.04 -11.60 -41.80
C GLN A 455 11.10 -10.52 -41.60
N LEU A 456 10.78 -9.31 -42.06
CA LEU A 456 11.61 -8.14 -41.81
C LEU A 456 11.19 -7.51 -40.48
N PHE A 457 12.06 -7.53 -39.48
CA PHE A 457 11.81 -7.00 -38.14
C PHE A 457 12.69 -5.78 -37.85
N ASN A 458 12.07 -4.64 -37.49
CA ASN A 458 12.80 -3.43 -37.09
C ASN A 458 12.50 -3.12 -35.61
N PRO A 459 13.46 -3.29 -34.69
CA PRO A 459 13.17 -3.21 -33.26
C PRO A 459 12.72 -1.82 -32.82
N THR A 460 13.25 -0.74 -33.42
CA THR A 460 12.81 0.61 -33.08
C THR A 460 11.40 0.89 -33.58
N GLU A 461 11.07 0.50 -34.82
CA GLU A 461 9.74 0.77 -35.38
C GLU A 461 8.65 -0.11 -34.74
N GLU A 462 8.96 -1.35 -34.39
CA GLU A 462 8.03 -2.22 -33.66
C GLU A 462 7.77 -1.71 -32.24
N LEU A 463 8.81 -1.23 -31.54
CA LEU A 463 8.64 -0.63 -30.22
C LEU A 463 7.87 0.70 -30.29
N ARG A 464 8.07 1.46 -31.37
CA ARG A 464 7.30 2.68 -31.67
C ARG A 464 5.82 2.37 -31.85
N GLY A 465 5.53 1.35 -32.66
CA GLY A 465 4.18 0.82 -32.83
C GLY A 465 3.57 0.33 -31.52
N ALA A 466 4.37 -0.33 -30.68
CA ALA A 466 3.93 -0.79 -29.36
C ALA A 466 3.50 0.39 -28.46
N PHE A 467 4.30 1.45 -28.35
CA PHE A 467 3.93 2.63 -27.55
C PHE A 467 2.73 3.38 -28.13
N ALA A 468 2.62 3.47 -29.46
CA ALA A 468 1.43 4.01 -30.11
C ALA A 468 0.17 3.20 -29.77
N ALA A 469 0.25 1.87 -29.87
CA ALA A 469 -0.84 0.96 -29.54
C ALA A 469 -1.23 1.01 -28.06
N MET A 470 -0.24 1.09 -27.15
CA MET A 470 -0.48 1.27 -25.71
C MET A 470 -1.20 2.60 -25.43
N LYS A 471 -0.76 3.70 -26.05
CA LYS A 471 -1.43 5.02 -25.91
C LYS A 471 -2.87 4.96 -26.42
N ALA A 472 -3.09 4.31 -27.56
CA ALA A 472 -4.41 4.16 -28.16
C ALA A 472 -5.28 3.09 -27.48
N ASN A 473 -4.72 2.35 -26.51
CA ASN A 473 -5.34 1.20 -25.85
C ASN A 473 -5.84 0.14 -26.86
N THR A 474 -5.05 -0.13 -27.90
CA THR A 474 -5.33 -1.15 -28.91
C THR A 474 -4.44 -2.39 -28.71
N PRO A 475 -4.89 -3.60 -29.11
CA PRO A 475 -4.07 -4.80 -29.06
C PRO A 475 -2.70 -4.63 -29.73
N LEU A 476 -1.64 -5.03 -29.04
CA LEU A 476 -0.30 -5.10 -29.63
C LEU A 476 -0.26 -6.26 -30.62
N THR A 477 0.50 -6.10 -31.70
CA THR A 477 0.87 -7.23 -32.55
C THR A 477 1.95 -8.08 -31.88
N PHE A 478 2.15 -9.31 -32.39
CA PHE A 478 3.26 -10.17 -31.93
C PHE A 478 4.62 -9.45 -31.99
N ASN A 479 4.95 -8.75 -33.08
CA ASN A 479 6.25 -8.08 -33.23
C ASN A 479 6.39 -6.87 -32.30
N GLN A 480 5.31 -6.13 -32.08
CA GLN A 480 5.27 -5.04 -31.11
C GLN A 480 5.51 -5.56 -29.70
N GLU A 481 4.82 -6.63 -29.31
CA GLU A 481 4.97 -7.23 -27.98
C GLU A 481 6.35 -7.87 -27.79
N TYR A 482 6.87 -8.54 -28.83
CA TYR A 482 8.23 -9.07 -28.84
C TYR A 482 9.29 -7.96 -28.74
N SER A 483 9.06 -6.79 -29.33
CA SER A 483 9.97 -5.64 -29.18
C SER A 483 10.01 -5.09 -27.74
N VAL A 484 8.89 -5.17 -27.01
CA VAL A 484 8.83 -4.84 -25.57
C VAL A 484 9.60 -5.87 -24.75
N GLU A 485 9.48 -7.16 -25.08
CA GLU A 485 10.27 -8.21 -24.46
C GLU A 485 11.77 -8.04 -24.70
N ALA A 486 12.18 -7.68 -25.92
CA ALA A 486 13.56 -7.38 -26.24
C ALA A 486 14.09 -6.16 -25.46
N LEU A 487 13.27 -5.13 -25.24
CA LEU A 487 13.64 -4.01 -24.36
C LEU A 487 13.78 -4.48 -22.90
N TRP A 488 12.85 -5.33 -22.44
CA TRP A 488 12.84 -5.85 -21.08
C TRP A 488 14.09 -6.71 -20.78
N HIS A 489 14.57 -7.47 -21.75
CA HIS A 489 15.85 -8.18 -21.67
C HIS A 489 17.02 -7.25 -21.32
N GLU A 490 17.12 -6.08 -21.99
CA GLU A 490 18.14 -5.08 -21.69
C GLU A 490 17.95 -4.43 -20.31
N ILE A 491 16.69 -4.25 -19.88
CA ILE A 491 16.35 -3.76 -18.55
C ILE A 491 16.78 -4.76 -17.47
N LEU A 492 16.65 -6.07 -17.70
CA LEU A 492 17.14 -7.08 -16.76
C LEU A 492 18.68 -7.05 -16.62
N HIS A 493 19.43 -6.80 -17.70
CA HIS A 493 20.86 -6.53 -17.58
C HIS A 493 21.13 -5.27 -16.75
N ALA A 494 20.35 -4.21 -16.95
CA ALA A 494 20.43 -2.99 -16.15
C ALA A 494 20.06 -3.22 -14.67
N LYS A 495 19.18 -4.17 -14.37
CA LYS A 495 18.80 -4.52 -13.00
C LYS A 495 19.88 -5.30 -12.25
N SER A 496 20.73 -6.03 -12.98
CA SER A 496 21.77 -6.86 -12.38
C SER A 496 22.83 -6.03 -11.63
N ASN A 497 23.32 -6.60 -10.52
CA ASN A 497 24.42 -6.07 -9.71
C ASN A 497 25.77 -6.74 -10.03
N THR A 498 25.90 -7.35 -11.21
CA THR A 498 27.13 -8.05 -11.60
C THR A 498 28.31 -7.07 -11.69
N PRO A 499 29.51 -7.42 -11.21
CA PRO A 499 30.73 -6.63 -11.47
C PRO A 499 31.10 -6.63 -12.97
N PRO A 500 31.83 -5.60 -13.46
CA PRO A 500 32.30 -5.53 -14.85
C PRO A 500 33.37 -6.59 -15.09
N ARG A 501 32.99 -7.72 -15.69
CA ARG A 501 33.91 -8.82 -15.97
C ARG A 501 33.66 -9.42 -17.33
N LYS A 502 34.74 -9.77 -18.03
CA LYS A 502 34.64 -10.52 -19.28
C LYS A 502 34.24 -11.97 -18.98
N LEU A 503 33.05 -12.36 -19.42
CA LEU A 503 32.59 -13.73 -19.35
C LEU A 503 33.25 -14.57 -20.45
N ASN A 504 33.48 -15.85 -20.16
CA ASN A 504 33.82 -16.83 -21.21
C ASN A 504 32.56 -17.23 -21.97
N ALA A 505 32.73 -17.89 -23.12
CA ALA A 505 31.62 -18.25 -24.01
C ALA A 505 30.49 -19.02 -23.30
N SER A 506 30.83 -20.01 -22.47
CA SER A 506 29.82 -20.82 -21.76
C SER A 506 29.05 -20.04 -20.70
N ARG A 507 29.72 -19.16 -19.94
CA ARG A 507 29.05 -18.28 -18.95
C ARG A 507 28.16 -17.27 -19.66
N LEU A 508 28.64 -16.68 -20.76
CA LEU A 508 27.86 -15.75 -21.57
C LEU A 508 26.61 -16.43 -22.11
N GLU A 509 26.74 -17.60 -22.76
CA GLU A 509 25.60 -18.37 -23.27
C GLU A 509 24.55 -18.64 -22.17
N ARG A 510 24.97 -19.13 -21.00
CA ARG A 510 24.06 -19.43 -19.89
C ARG A 510 23.39 -18.18 -19.32
N MET A 511 24.13 -17.08 -19.23
CA MET A 511 23.62 -15.81 -18.77
C MET A 511 22.56 -15.27 -19.73
N GLU A 512 22.85 -15.22 -21.04
CA GLU A 512 21.90 -14.78 -22.06
C GLU A 512 20.67 -15.67 -22.13
N THR A 513 20.86 -16.99 -22.00
CA THR A 513 19.76 -17.96 -21.97
C THR A 513 18.83 -17.70 -20.78
N LEU A 514 19.38 -17.52 -19.57
CA LEU A 514 18.58 -17.24 -18.38
C LEU A 514 17.94 -15.86 -18.43
N ASN A 515 18.65 -14.84 -18.93
CA ASN A 515 18.14 -13.48 -19.08
C ASN A 515 16.95 -13.46 -20.05
N GLN A 516 17.10 -14.06 -21.23
CA GLN A 516 16.03 -14.17 -22.23
C GLN A 516 14.85 -15.02 -21.71
N PHE A 517 15.12 -16.17 -21.07
CA PHE A 517 14.06 -16.98 -20.47
C PHE A 517 13.26 -16.17 -19.44
N THR A 518 13.95 -15.45 -18.57
CA THR A 518 13.32 -14.59 -17.55
C THR A 518 12.54 -13.44 -18.21
N ALA A 519 13.10 -12.82 -19.25
CA ALA A 519 12.47 -11.71 -19.95
C ALA A 519 11.12 -12.12 -20.56
N ARG A 520 11.07 -13.24 -21.29
CA ARG A 520 9.83 -13.77 -21.88
C ARG A 520 8.75 -14.10 -20.85
N HIS A 521 9.14 -14.39 -19.61
CA HIS A 521 8.20 -14.65 -18.51
C HIS A 521 7.74 -13.41 -17.76
N THR A 522 8.46 -12.29 -17.85
CA THR A 522 8.28 -11.15 -16.94
C THR A 522 8.11 -9.79 -17.63
N TYR A 523 8.25 -9.69 -18.96
CA TYR A 523 8.09 -8.42 -19.68
C TYR A 523 6.70 -7.78 -19.53
N ASP A 524 5.68 -8.54 -19.11
CA ASP A 524 4.37 -8.00 -18.78
C ASP A 524 4.41 -7.04 -17.58
N GLU A 525 5.47 -7.06 -16.76
CA GLU A 525 5.73 -6.01 -15.75
C GLU A 525 5.91 -4.63 -16.39
N PHE A 526 6.62 -4.55 -17.52
CA PHE A 526 6.76 -3.30 -18.26
C PHE A 526 5.42 -2.83 -18.80
N LEU A 527 4.63 -3.72 -19.39
CA LEU A 527 3.31 -3.38 -19.95
C LEU A 527 2.33 -2.87 -18.88
N LYS A 528 2.38 -3.46 -17.67
CA LYS A 528 1.56 -3.03 -16.52
C LYS A 528 1.86 -1.57 -16.13
N ALA A 529 3.09 -1.10 -16.29
CA ALA A 529 3.47 0.30 -16.04
C ALA A 529 2.85 1.30 -17.04
N PHE A 530 2.23 0.83 -18.11
CA PHE A 530 1.49 1.64 -19.09
C PHE A 530 0.01 1.24 -19.26
N ASN A 531 -0.55 0.48 -18.32
CA ASN A 531 -1.94 -0.01 -18.34
C ASN A 531 -2.24 -0.91 -19.54
N SER A 532 -1.21 -1.60 -20.05
CA SER A 532 -1.32 -2.53 -21.16
C SER A 532 -1.15 -3.98 -20.67
N ASN A 533 -1.74 -4.91 -21.41
CA ASN A 533 -1.69 -6.34 -21.11
C ASN A 533 -0.93 -7.10 -22.20
N ALA A 534 -0.20 -8.13 -21.79
CA ALA A 534 0.43 -9.06 -22.71
C ALA A 534 -0.63 -9.97 -23.36
N LEU A 535 -0.72 -9.99 -24.69
CA LEU A 535 -1.65 -10.84 -25.45
C LEU A 535 -0.92 -12.02 -26.09
N HIS A 536 0.34 -11.83 -26.46
CA HIS A 536 1.16 -12.77 -27.19
C HIS A 536 2.18 -13.50 -26.29
N LYS A 537 2.05 -13.45 -24.96
CA LYS A 537 3.02 -14.02 -24.00
C LYS A 537 3.41 -15.46 -24.29
N GLN A 538 2.44 -16.34 -24.58
CA GLN A 538 2.74 -17.72 -24.93
C GLN A 538 3.51 -17.83 -26.25
N GLN A 539 3.13 -17.01 -27.25
CA GLN A 539 3.82 -16.98 -28.54
C GLN A 539 5.23 -16.40 -28.40
N VAL A 540 5.45 -15.39 -27.56
CA VAL A 540 6.78 -14.83 -27.27
C VAL A 540 7.65 -15.88 -26.57
N LEU A 541 7.09 -16.63 -25.62
CA LEU A 541 7.77 -17.75 -24.95
C LEU A 541 8.24 -18.83 -25.93
N GLU A 542 7.40 -19.22 -26.88
CA GLU A 542 7.69 -20.29 -27.84
C GLU A 542 8.47 -19.84 -29.07
N ASN A 543 8.14 -18.66 -29.60
CA ASN A 543 8.52 -18.21 -30.93
C ASN A 543 9.27 -16.87 -30.96
N GLY A 544 9.53 -16.25 -29.81
CA GLY A 544 10.41 -15.09 -29.71
C GLY A 544 11.75 -15.35 -30.40
N TYR A 545 12.29 -14.32 -31.05
CA TYR A 545 13.39 -14.50 -31.99
C TYR A 545 14.77 -14.65 -31.32
N GLY A 546 15.05 -13.84 -30.30
CA GLY A 546 16.33 -13.79 -29.59
C GLY A 546 16.61 -15.08 -28.83
N TYR A 547 17.79 -15.67 -29.04
CA TYR A 547 18.24 -16.90 -28.37
C TYR A 547 17.25 -18.08 -28.42
N LYS A 548 16.38 -18.15 -29.46
CA LYS A 548 15.27 -19.11 -29.56
C LYS A 548 15.69 -20.55 -29.27
N GLY A 549 16.80 -21.00 -29.87
CA GLY A 549 17.31 -22.36 -29.68
C GLY A 549 17.75 -22.65 -28.24
N TRP A 550 18.44 -21.70 -27.60
CA TRP A 550 18.93 -21.87 -26.23
C TRP A 550 17.79 -21.86 -25.21
N VAL A 551 16.85 -20.93 -25.35
CA VAL A 551 15.65 -20.87 -24.50
C VAL A 551 14.83 -22.15 -24.65
N LYS A 552 14.62 -22.63 -25.89
CA LYS A 552 13.91 -23.89 -26.13
C LYS A 552 14.60 -25.06 -25.42
N SER A 553 15.91 -25.21 -25.59
CA SER A 553 16.66 -26.28 -24.91
C SER A 553 16.54 -26.20 -23.40
N PHE A 554 16.62 -25.00 -22.82
CA PHE A 554 16.49 -24.79 -21.38
C PHE A 554 15.10 -25.19 -20.86
N ARG A 555 14.04 -24.80 -21.57
CA ARG A 555 12.66 -25.19 -21.27
C ARG A 555 12.44 -26.70 -21.37
N ASP A 556 13.01 -27.33 -22.40
CA ASP A 556 12.96 -28.78 -22.57
C ASP A 556 13.64 -29.51 -21.40
N ASP A 557 14.76 -28.97 -20.89
CA ASP A 557 15.46 -29.54 -19.73
C ASP A 557 14.67 -29.35 -18.43
N LEU A 558 14.06 -28.17 -18.19
CA LEU A 558 13.15 -27.97 -17.06
C LEU A 558 11.98 -28.96 -17.09
N LYS A 559 11.41 -29.17 -18.28
CA LYS A 559 10.30 -30.12 -18.49
C LYS A 559 10.71 -31.56 -18.18
N LYS A 560 11.89 -32.00 -18.62
CA LYS A 560 12.42 -33.34 -18.29
C LYS A 560 12.63 -33.54 -16.79
N LEU A 561 13.00 -32.47 -16.08
CA LEU A 561 13.21 -32.47 -14.64
C LEU A 561 11.92 -32.25 -13.83
N GLY A 562 10.77 -32.04 -14.48
CA GLY A 562 9.50 -31.77 -13.81
C GLY A 562 9.44 -30.41 -13.10
N ILE A 563 10.28 -29.45 -13.49
CA ILE A 563 10.35 -28.12 -12.88
C ILE A 563 9.41 -27.18 -13.63
N ALA A 564 8.41 -26.62 -12.92
CA ALA A 564 7.53 -25.59 -13.48
C ALA A 564 8.34 -24.34 -13.86
N GLU A 565 8.07 -23.76 -15.05
CA GLU A 565 8.82 -22.62 -15.56
C GLU A 565 8.69 -21.39 -14.63
N GLU A 566 7.53 -21.16 -14.03
CA GLU A 566 7.30 -20.08 -13.07
C GLU A 566 8.14 -20.25 -11.80
N LYS A 567 8.32 -21.50 -11.34
CA LYS A 567 9.20 -21.82 -10.22
C LYS A 567 10.65 -21.56 -10.60
N ALA A 568 11.07 -21.96 -11.81
CA ALA A 568 12.41 -21.71 -12.31
C ALA A 568 12.72 -20.20 -12.39
N VAL A 569 11.80 -19.39 -12.91
CA VAL A 569 11.93 -17.92 -12.92
C VAL A 569 12.14 -17.39 -11.50
N LYS A 570 11.30 -17.80 -10.56
CA LYS A 570 11.39 -17.33 -9.17
C LYS A 570 12.71 -17.71 -8.49
N ASP A 571 13.14 -18.97 -8.64
CA ASP A 571 14.33 -19.49 -7.98
C ASP A 571 15.63 -18.97 -8.60
N LEU A 572 15.62 -18.72 -9.91
CA LEU A 572 16.80 -18.29 -10.66
C LEU A 572 16.91 -16.78 -10.84
N MET A 573 15.86 -16.00 -10.57
CA MET A 573 15.93 -14.54 -10.56
C MET A 573 17.04 -14.00 -9.64
N PRO A 574 17.22 -14.47 -8.39
CA PRO A 574 18.36 -14.05 -7.55
C PRO A 574 19.72 -14.45 -8.12
N VAL A 575 19.79 -15.51 -8.92
CA VAL A 575 21.01 -15.93 -9.61
C VAL A 575 21.34 -14.95 -10.73
N LEU A 576 20.34 -14.58 -11.54
CA LEU A 576 20.46 -13.62 -12.63
C LEU A 576 20.80 -12.21 -12.11
N MET A 577 20.21 -11.78 -10.99
CA MET A 577 20.49 -10.45 -10.43
C MET A 577 21.84 -10.35 -9.68
N GLY A 578 22.51 -11.49 -9.44
CA GLY A 578 23.78 -11.60 -8.73
C GLY A 578 25.03 -11.45 -9.62
N ASP A 579 26.12 -12.13 -9.24
CA ASP A 579 27.37 -12.14 -10.03
C ASP A 579 27.28 -13.18 -11.17
N TYR A 580 27.37 -12.70 -12.41
CA TYR A 580 27.34 -13.56 -13.60
C TYR A 580 28.49 -14.58 -13.66
N ALA A 581 29.58 -14.38 -12.91
CA ALA A 581 30.65 -15.38 -12.81
C ALA A 581 30.16 -16.72 -12.23
N GLU A 582 29.15 -16.69 -11.36
CA GLU A 582 28.59 -17.83 -10.65
C GLU A 582 27.44 -18.52 -11.39
N ILE A 583 26.93 -17.93 -12.48
CA ILE A 583 25.70 -18.37 -13.15
C ILE A 583 25.78 -19.82 -13.64
N LEU A 584 26.93 -20.22 -14.19
CA LEU A 584 27.17 -21.57 -14.70
C LEU A 584 27.06 -22.61 -13.57
N LYS A 585 27.67 -22.31 -12.41
CA LYS A 585 27.68 -23.20 -11.25
C LYS A 585 26.27 -23.28 -10.65
N LYS A 586 25.65 -22.13 -10.38
CA LYS A 586 24.33 -22.06 -9.75
C LYS A 586 23.23 -22.70 -10.61
N LEU A 587 23.28 -22.53 -11.93
CA LEU A 587 22.35 -23.24 -12.83
C LEU A 587 22.59 -24.75 -12.82
N ARG A 588 23.85 -25.20 -12.80
CA ARG A 588 24.15 -26.64 -12.71
C ARG A 588 23.61 -27.23 -11.41
N ASP A 589 23.85 -26.55 -10.28
CA ASP A 589 23.39 -26.99 -8.96
C ASP A 589 21.86 -27.03 -8.91
N TYR A 590 21.19 -26.01 -9.48
CA TYR A 590 19.73 -25.97 -9.59
C TYR A 590 19.17 -27.17 -10.37
N MET A 591 19.78 -27.50 -11.49
CA MET A 591 19.36 -28.60 -12.37
C MET A 591 19.72 -30.00 -11.81
N ALA A 592 20.68 -30.08 -10.88
CA ALA A 592 21.10 -31.34 -10.27
C ALA A 592 20.35 -31.68 -8.98
N THR A 593 19.60 -30.74 -8.41
CA THR A 593 18.86 -30.94 -7.16
C THR A 593 17.56 -31.70 -7.44
N PRO A 594 17.27 -32.83 -6.76
CA PRO A 594 15.96 -33.45 -6.81
C PRO A 594 14.93 -32.46 -6.27
N GLN A 595 13.97 -32.05 -7.09
CA GLN A 595 12.96 -31.03 -6.75
C GLN A 595 11.71 -31.63 -6.15
#